data_AF-A0A931Y1F4-F1
#
_entry.id   AF-A0A931Y1F4-F1
#
_cell.length_a   1.000
_cell.length_b   1.000
_cell.length_c   1.000
_cell.angle_alpha   90.00
_cell.angle_beta   90.00
_cell.angle_gamma   90.00
#
_symmetry.space_group_name_H-M   'P 1'
#
loop_
_entity.id
_entity.type
_entity.pdbx_description
1 polymer ?
#
loop_
_entity_poly.entity_id
_entity_poly.type
_entity_poly.pdbx_seq_one_letter_code
_entity_poly.pdbx_strand_id
1 'polypeptide(L)'
;MPGDETTRTTKKRDRAVIVGELAEKKGLAVLRQRGEDAPVEAGVVRGVREGEPITGELVNLKPTAEDPRVCDVEVLHDARPAAAAAHAGPARVASEAYRSGWDALFGGQPPTGGDLN
;
A
#
# COMPACT_ATOMS: atom_id res chain seq x y z
N MET A 1 11.59 -39.81 20.04
CA MET A 1 10.81 -39.06 19.04
C MET A 1 11.06 -37.58 19.27
N PRO A 2 11.60 -36.85 18.28
CA PRO A 2 12.02 -35.46 18.46
C PRO A 2 10.81 -34.53 18.58
N GLY A 3 10.94 -33.56 19.48
CA GLY A 3 9.92 -32.57 19.82
C GLY A 3 9.68 -31.59 18.68
N ASP A 4 8.41 -31.31 18.47
CA ASP A 4 7.88 -30.34 17.52
C ASP A 4 8.31 -28.93 17.95
N GLU A 5 9.37 -28.42 17.32
CA GLU A 5 9.85 -27.05 17.47
C GLU A 5 8.77 -26.12 16.90
N THR A 6 7.88 -25.64 17.78
CA THR A 6 6.90 -24.62 17.43
C THR A 6 7.66 -23.33 17.11
N THR A 7 7.94 -23.11 15.82
CA THR A 7 8.42 -21.83 15.29
C THR A 7 7.45 -20.73 15.72
N ARG A 8 7.75 -20.05 16.83
CA ARG A 8 7.06 -18.85 17.28
C ARG A 8 7.36 -17.78 16.25
N THR A 9 6.50 -17.63 15.25
CA THR A 9 6.56 -16.51 14.31
C THR A 9 6.40 -15.23 15.13
N THR A 10 7.51 -14.58 15.46
CA THR A 10 7.53 -13.30 16.17
C THR A 10 6.85 -12.26 15.28
N LYS A 11 5.55 -12.08 15.49
CA LYS A 11 4.76 -11.04 14.84
C LYS A 11 5.42 -9.71 15.17
N LYS A 12 5.99 -9.03 14.18
CA LYS A 12 6.60 -7.70 14.36
C LYS A 12 5.56 -6.80 15.03
N ARG A 13 5.87 -6.31 16.24
CA ARG A 13 4.98 -5.44 17.00
C ARG A 13 5.01 -4.04 16.38
N ASP A 14 3.88 -3.59 15.86
CA ASP A 14 3.70 -2.25 15.33
C ASP A 14 2.91 -1.41 16.33
N ARG A 15 3.57 -0.38 16.89
CA ARG A 15 3.03 0.42 17.98
C ARG A 15 3.12 1.90 17.66
N ALA A 16 2.09 2.65 18.02
CA ALA A 16 2.06 4.09 17.97
C ALA A 16 1.77 4.69 19.34
N VAL A 17 2.45 5.77 19.67
CA VAL A 17 2.22 6.57 20.86
C VAL A 17 1.67 7.93 20.45
N ILE A 18 0.53 8.30 21.00
CA ILE A 18 -0.08 9.63 20.78
C ILE A 18 0.66 10.64 21.66
N VAL A 19 1.34 11.60 21.02
CA VAL A 19 2.12 12.65 21.71
C VAL A 19 1.26 13.87 22.00
N GLY A 20 0.31 14.20 21.13
CA GLY A 20 -0.58 15.34 21.32
C GLY A 20 -1.50 15.59 20.14
N GLU A 21 -2.35 16.59 20.29
CA GLU A 21 -3.24 17.07 19.24
C GLU A 21 -2.54 18.16 18.42
N LEU A 22 -2.76 18.16 17.10
CA LEU A 22 -2.27 19.23 16.23
C LEU A 22 -3.21 20.46 16.33
N ALA A 23 -2.64 21.65 16.14
CA ALA A 23 -3.42 22.90 16.10
C ALA A 23 -4.61 22.80 15.12
N GLU A 24 -5.73 23.43 15.48
CA GLU A 24 -7.02 23.37 14.77
C GLU A 24 -7.69 21.98 14.70
N LYS A 25 -7.31 21.00 15.54
CA LYS A 25 -7.93 19.67 15.61
C LYS A 25 -7.86 18.87 14.29
N LYS A 26 -6.90 19.18 13.41
CA LYS A 26 -6.75 18.49 12.11
C LYS A 26 -5.79 17.29 12.19
N GLY A 27 -5.69 16.64 13.35
CA GLY A 27 -4.98 15.36 13.52
C GLY A 27 -4.34 15.17 14.89
N LEU A 28 -3.80 13.97 15.09
CA LEU A 28 -3.00 13.56 16.24
C LEU A 28 -1.54 13.41 15.81
N ALA A 29 -0.62 14.02 16.56
CA ALA A 29 0.81 13.77 16.40
C ALA A 29 1.15 12.43 17.07
N VAL A 30 1.78 11.53 16.31
CA VAL A 30 2.13 10.18 16.76
C VAL A 30 3.61 9.88 16.54
N LEU A 31 4.18 9.08 17.43
CA LEU A 31 5.45 8.39 17.22
C LEU A 31 5.15 6.92 16.99
N ARG A 32 5.59 6.36 15.87
CA ARG A 32 5.33 4.96 15.49
C ARG A 32 6.62 4.17 15.34
N GLN A 33 6.60 2.94 15.80
CA GLN A 33 7.69 1.98 15.62
C GLN A 33 7.16 0.72 14.93
N ARG A 34 7.64 0.44 13.71
CA ARG A 34 7.15 -0.65 12.83
C ARG A 34 7.85 -2.00 13.07
N GLY A 35 8.09 -2.33 14.33
CA GLY A 35 8.86 -3.51 14.75
C GLY A 35 9.89 -3.19 15.82
N GLU A 36 10.41 -4.22 16.48
CA GLU A 36 11.28 -4.08 17.65
C GLU A 36 12.59 -3.34 17.36
N ASP A 37 13.18 -3.57 16.18
CA ASP A 37 14.42 -2.94 15.73
C ASP A 37 14.20 -1.82 14.69
N ALA A 38 12.93 -1.47 14.41
CA ALA A 38 12.62 -0.42 13.44
C ALA A 38 12.87 0.97 14.05
N PRO A 39 13.31 1.96 13.26
CA PRO A 39 13.42 3.33 13.73
C PRO A 39 12.05 3.87 14.14
N VAL A 40 12.07 4.78 15.11
CA VAL A 40 10.86 5.52 15.50
C VAL A 40 10.62 6.63 14.49
N GLU A 41 9.44 6.62 13.88
CA GLU A 41 9.00 7.60 12.89
C GLU A 41 7.99 8.56 13.52
N ALA A 42 8.17 9.86 13.28
CA ALA A 42 7.18 10.87 13.62
C ALA A 42 6.16 10.99 12.48
N GLY A 43 4.88 11.04 12.83
CA GLY A 43 3.79 11.13 11.87
C GLY A 43 2.58 11.88 12.42
N VAL A 44 1.60 12.10 11.54
CA VAL A 44 0.32 12.68 11.88
C VAL A 44 -0.78 11.73 11.44
N VAL A 45 -1.66 11.35 12.36
CA VAL A 45 -2.86 10.57 12.06
C VAL A 45 -4.05 11.52 11.94
N ARG A 46 -4.86 11.32 10.91
CA ARG A 46 -6.09 12.09 10.67
C ARG A 46 -7.27 11.12 10.57
N GLY A 47 -8.43 11.57 11.02
CA GLY A 47 -9.68 10.85 10.79
C GLY A 47 -9.98 10.79 9.29
N VAL A 48 -10.39 9.62 8.81
CA VAL A 48 -10.80 9.42 7.42
C VAL A 48 -12.13 10.13 7.18
N ARG A 49 -12.28 10.76 6.02
CA ARG A 49 -13.51 11.41 5.58
C ARG A 49 -13.93 10.86 4.23
N GLU A 50 -15.22 10.57 4.11
CA GLU A 50 -15.78 10.10 2.85
C GLU A 50 -15.61 11.16 1.75
N GLY A 51 -15.20 10.73 0.56
CA GLY A 51 -14.93 11.61 -0.58
C GLY A 51 -13.58 12.33 -0.55
N GLU A 52 -12.83 12.30 0.55
CA GLU A 52 -11.45 12.80 0.59
C GLU A 52 -10.44 11.69 0.21
N PRO A 53 -9.39 12.01 -0.56
CA PRO A 53 -8.37 11.04 -0.93
C PRO A 53 -7.57 10.59 0.29
N ILE A 54 -7.26 9.29 0.35
CA ILE A 54 -6.37 8.73 1.37
C ILE A 54 -4.92 9.01 0.96
N THR A 55 -4.20 9.77 1.77
CA THR A 55 -2.77 10.04 1.59
C THR A 55 -1.96 9.25 2.62
N GLY A 56 -1.03 8.41 2.17
CA GLY A 56 -0.18 7.61 3.07
C GLY A 56 -0.79 6.26 3.42
N GLU A 57 -0.88 5.92 4.70
CA GLU A 57 -1.42 4.64 5.17
C GLU A 57 -2.76 4.84 5.86
N LEU A 58 -3.74 4.00 5.51
CA LEU A 58 -4.97 3.83 6.26
C LEU A 58 -4.71 2.84 7.40
N VAL A 59 -4.83 3.31 8.62
CA VAL A 59 -4.54 2.52 9.82
C VAL A 59 -5.74 2.47 10.77
N ASN A 60 -5.86 1.35 11.46
CA ASN A 60 -6.73 1.18 12.61
C ASN A 60 -5.87 1.23 13.88
N LEU A 61 -6.20 2.15 14.80
CA LEU A 61 -5.51 2.32 16.07
C LEU A 61 -6.33 1.66 17.17
N LYS A 62 -5.76 0.64 17.83
CA LYS A 62 -6.38 -0.04 18.97
C LYS A 62 -5.62 0.32 20.24
N PRO A 63 -6.20 1.10 21.17
CA PRO A 63 -5.57 1.39 22.44
C PRO A 63 -5.23 0.10 23.20
N THR A 64 -4.05 0.06 23.81
CA THR A 64 -3.62 -1.06 24.63
C THR A 64 -4.23 -0.99 26.03
N ALA A 65 -4.27 -2.12 26.73
CA ALA A 65 -4.76 -2.18 28.11
C ALA A 65 -3.83 -1.46 29.11
N GLU A 66 -2.56 -1.25 28.75
CA GLU A 66 -1.54 -0.63 29.59
C GLU A 66 -1.72 0.90 29.68
N ASP A 67 -1.88 1.55 28.52
CA ASP A 67 -2.08 3.00 28.43
C ASP A 67 -2.94 3.34 27.20
N PRO A 68 -4.02 4.14 27.35
CA PRO A 68 -4.86 4.57 26.24
C PRO A 68 -4.14 5.34 25.12
N ARG A 69 -2.98 5.95 25.42
CA ARG A 69 -2.14 6.69 24.46
C ARG A 69 -1.23 5.77 23.65
N VAL A 70 -1.01 4.54 24.12
CA VAL A 70 -0.25 3.52 23.40
C VAL A 70 -1.25 2.68 22.62
N CYS A 71 -1.12 2.69 21.29
CA CYS A 71 -2.00 1.97 20.38
C CYS A 71 -1.21 0.91 19.60
N ASP A 72 -1.78 -0.27 19.47
CA ASP A 72 -1.37 -1.21 18.44
C ASP A 72 -1.91 -0.73 17.08
N VAL A 73 -1.05 -0.77 16.07
CA VAL A 73 -1.36 -0.28 14.72
C VAL A 73 -1.64 -1.44 13.80
N GLU A 74 -2.79 -1.40 13.14
CA GLU A 74 -3.14 -2.34 12.08
C GLU A 74 -3.29 -1.56 10.76
N VAL A 75 -2.45 -1.86 9.77
CA VAL A 75 -2.52 -1.21 8.45
C VAL A 75 -3.60 -1.90 7.62
N LEU A 76 -4.65 -1.16 7.26
CA LEU A 76 -5.75 -1.66 6.43
C LEU A 76 -5.46 -1.47 4.94
N HIS A 77 -4.80 -0.37 4.59
CA HIS A 77 -4.45 -0.06 3.20
C HIS A 77 -3.22 0.85 3.16
N ASP A 78 -2.30 0.59 2.22
CA ASP A 78 -1.17 1.45 1.94
C ASP A 78 -1.41 2.16 0.60
N ALA A 79 -1.73 3.45 0.66
CA ALA A 79 -1.96 4.31 -0.50
C ALA A 79 -0.69 5.08 -0.90
N ARG A 80 0.46 4.81 -0.27
CA ARG A 80 1.72 5.38 -0.73
C ARG A 80 2.02 4.84 -2.13
N PRO A 81 2.55 5.68 -3.04
CA PRO A 81 3.05 5.16 -4.29
C PRO A 81 4.08 4.08 -3.96
N ALA A 82 3.84 2.86 -4.45
CA ALA A 82 4.85 1.82 -4.41
C ALA A 82 6.13 2.45 -4.95
N ALA A 83 7.24 2.33 -4.21
CA ALA A 83 8.52 2.88 -4.63
C ALA A 83 8.69 2.49 -6.09
N ALA A 84 8.63 3.48 -6.99
CA ALA A 84 8.58 3.21 -8.42
C ALA A 84 9.77 2.31 -8.70
N ALA A 85 9.51 1.07 -9.12
CA ALA A 85 10.58 0.23 -9.62
C ALA A 85 11.33 1.11 -10.62
N ALA A 86 12.62 1.34 -10.36
CA ALA A 86 13.43 2.32 -11.06
C ALA A 86 13.54 1.92 -12.54
N HIS A 87 12.50 2.21 -13.28
CA HIS A 87 12.39 2.02 -14.71
C HIS A 87 12.36 3.42 -15.27
N ALA A 88 13.54 3.84 -15.74
CA ALA A 88 13.70 5.08 -16.47
C ALA A 88 12.88 5.00 -17.76
N GLY A 89 11.66 5.52 -17.73
CA GLY A 89 10.82 5.65 -18.92
C GLY A 89 9.33 5.76 -18.57
N PRO A 90 8.52 6.33 -19.47
CA PRO A 90 7.07 6.23 -19.40
C PRO A 90 6.65 4.76 -19.33
N ALA A 91 5.54 4.47 -18.65
CA ALA A 91 4.95 3.13 -18.65
C ALA A 91 4.83 2.62 -20.11
N ARG A 92 5.45 1.48 -20.43
CA ARG A 92 5.32 0.84 -21.75
C ARG A 92 3.91 0.24 -21.85
N VAL A 93 2.96 1.05 -22.32
CA VAL A 93 1.57 0.63 -22.60
C VAL A 93 1.50 -0.26 -23.86
N ALA A 94 2.55 -0.28 -24.67
CA ALA A 94 2.68 -1.19 -25.80
C ALA A 94 3.20 -2.56 -25.35
N SER A 95 2.42 -3.29 -24.54
CA SER A 95 2.65 -4.72 -24.39
C SER A 95 2.31 -5.43 -25.70
N GLU A 96 2.98 -6.54 -25.97
CA GLU A 96 2.68 -7.36 -27.15
C GLU A 96 1.23 -7.86 -27.12
N ALA A 97 0.68 -8.12 -25.93
CA ALA A 97 -0.73 -8.46 -25.72
C ALA A 97 -1.69 -7.30 -26.07
N TYR A 98 -1.33 -6.05 -25.77
CA TYR A 98 -2.14 -4.89 -26.17
C TYR A 98 -2.14 -4.71 -27.70
N ARG A 99 -0.97 -4.88 -28.34
CA ARG A 99 -0.85 -4.78 -29.80
C ARG A 99 -1.56 -5.93 -30.51
N SER A 100 -1.42 -7.17 -30.04
CA SER A 100 -2.11 -8.32 -30.63
C SER A 100 -3.63 -8.24 -30.48
N GLY A 101 -4.13 -7.73 -29.35
CA GLY A 101 -5.56 -7.44 -29.17
C GLY A 101 -6.05 -6.35 -30.10
N TRP A 102 -5.24 -5.32 -30.34
CA TRP A 102 -5.56 -4.24 -31.29
C TRP A 102 -5.57 -4.74 -32.74
N ASP A 103 -4.57 -5.51 -33.16
CA ASP A 103 -4.50 -6.09 -34.51
C ASP A 103 -5.65 -7.09 -34.74
N ALA A 104 -6.06 -7.84 -33.72
CA ALA A 104 -7.21 -8.74 -33.82
C ALA A 104 -8.55 -7.98 -34.00
N LEU A 105 -8.69 -6.80 -33.39
CA LEU A 105 -9.92 -6.00 -33.46
C LEU A 105 -9.97 -5.08 -34.67
N PHE A 106 -8.82 -4.56 -35.12
CA PHE A 106 -8.75 -3.48 -36.10
C PHE A 106 -7.83 -3.77 -37.30
N GLY A 107 -7.02 -4.83 -37.25
CA GLY A 107 -6.07 -5.22 -38.30
C GLY A 107 -6.74 -6.03 -39.42
N GLY A 108 -7.75 -5.44 -40.07
CA GLY A 108 -8.63 -6.07 -41.05
C GLY A 108 -7.98 -7.09 -42.00
N GLN A 109 -8.77 -8.09 -42.40
CA GLN A 109 -8.37 -9.25 -43.23
C GLN A 109 -7.34 -8.89 -44.33
N PRO A 110 -6.35 -9.77 -44.60
CA PRO A 110 -5.49 -9.59 -45.76
C PRO A 110 -6.35 -9.59 -47.02
N PRO A 111 -5.98 -8.81 -48.05
CA PRO A 111 -6.70 -8.81 -49.32
C PRO A 111 -6.71 -10.24 -49.87
N THR A 112 -7.90 -10.83 -49.95
CA THR A 112 -8.15 -11.99 -50.79
C THR A 112 -7.90 -11.56 -52.22
N GLY A 113 -6.70 -11.81 -52.73
CA GLY A 113 -6.37 -11.73 -54.14
C GLY A 113 -7.19 -12.78 -54.87
N GLY A 114 -8.35 -12.35 -55.37
CA GLY A 114 -9.08 -13.08 -56.39
C GLY A 114 -8.34 -12.89 -57.71
N ASP A 115 -7.70 -13.96 -58.18
CA ASP A 115 -7.23 -14.05 -59.55
C ASP A 115 -8.45 -14.30 -60.46
N LEU A 116 -8.97 -13.23 -61.04
CA LEU A 116 -9.77 -13.26 -62.26
C LEU A 116 -8.88 -12.84 -63.43
N ASN A 117 -8.18 -13.80 -64.04
CA ASN A 117 -7.97 -13.90 -65.50
C ASN A 117 -7.32 -15.24 -65.86
#